data_AF-A0A1Q5JGG8-F1
#
_entry.id   AF-A0A1Q5JGG8-F1
#
_cell.length_a   1.000
_cell.length_b   1.000
_cell.length_c   1.000
_cell.angle_alpha   90.00
_cell.angle_beta   90.00
_cell.angle_gamma   90.00
#
_symmetry.space_group_name_H-M   'P 1'
#
loop_
_entity.id
_entity.type
_entity.pdbx_description
1 polymer ?
#
loop_
_entity_poly.entity_id
_entity_poly.type
_entity_poly.pdbx_seq_one_letter_code
_entity_poly.pdbx_strand_id
1 'polypeptide(L)'
;MVLRDLRYSARDVSQARREGRRPRPRPVLRAVEVYAFPRHQSDATVGRWAAVEERRARQRLRRQAGVVLRLVNAPGGAVDVDAADLVGIPPARHRRGGLWFA
;
A
#
# COMPACT_ATOMS: atom_id res chain seq x y z
N MET A 1 -20.14 11.03 -5.34
CA MET A 1 -21.22 10.03 -5.19
C MET A 1 -22.22 10.56 -4.17
N VAL A 2 -23.53 10.32 -4.34
CA VAL A 2 -24.55 10.77 -3.36
C VAL A 2 -24.98 9.57 -2.52
N LEU A 3 -24.64 9.58 -1.23
CA LEU A 3 -25.07 8.56 -0.28
C LEU A 3 -26.42 8.96 0.33
N ARG A 4 -27.41 8.08 0.24
CA ARG A 4 -28.72 8.23 0.89
C ARG A 4 -28.65 7.56 2.26
N ASP A 5 -28.95 8.32 3.31
CA ASP A 5 -28.93 7.83 4.69
C ASP A 5 -30.23 8.24 5.41
N LEU A 6 -30.56 7.55 6.50
CA LEU A 6 -31.75 7.79 7.32
C LEU A 6 -31.30 8.18 8.74
N ARG A 7 -31.57 9.41 9.16
CA ARG A 7 -31.19 9.91 10.48
C ARG A 7 -32.38 10.28 11.34
N TYR A 8 -32.29 9.91 12.62
CA TYR A 8 -33.15 10.45 13.66
C TYR A 8 -32.50 11.71 14.24
N SER A 9 -33.22 12.82 14.26
CA SER A 9 -32.79 13.98 15.04
C SER A 9 -33.27 13.83 16.48
N ALA A 10 -32.50 14.33 17.45
CA ALA A 10 -32.90 14.31 18.86
C ALA A 10 -34.26 15.02 19.07
N ARG A 11 -34.52 16.08 18.29
CA ARG A 11 -35.79 16.80 18.25
C ARG A 11 -36.93 15.89 17.81
N ASP A 12 -36.79 15.19 16.67
CA ASP A 12 -37.83 14.28 16.15
C ASP A 12 -38.14 13.14 17.11
N VAL A 13 -37.10 12.60 17.77
CA VAL A 13 -37.27 11.54 18.77
C VAL A 13 -38.01 12.05 20.00
N SER A 14 -37.63 13.22 20.52
CA SER A 14 -38.31 13.84 21.67
C SER A 14 -39.77 14.19 21.37
N GLN A 15 -40.06 14.67 20.16
CA GLN A 15 -41.40 15.02 19.73
C GLN A 15 -42.28 13.78 19.56
N ALA A 16 -41.77 12.74 18.90
CA ALA A 16 -42.48 11.48 18.73
C ALA A 16 -42.83 10.85 20.09
N ARG A 17 -41.90 10.90 21.06
CA ARG A 17 -42.13 10.44 22.43
C ARG A 17 -43.24 11.23 23.14
N ARG A 18 -43.27 12.55 22.99
CA ARG A 18 -44.34 13.40 23.54
C ARG A 18 -45.70 13.11 22.91
N GLU A 19 -45.72 12.80 21.62
CA GLU A 19 -46.93 12.50 20.86
C GLU A 19 -47.36 11.02 20.95
N GLY A 20 -46.69 10.21 21.80
CA GLY A 20 -47.03 8.79 22.00
C GLY A 20 -46.83 7.90 20.76
N ARG A 21 -46.09 8.39 19.76
CA ARG A 21 -45.89 7.69 18.47
C ARG A 21 -44.44 7.26 18.27
N ARG A 22 -44.23 6.34 17.34
CA ARG A 22 -42.89 5.92 16.93
C ARG A 22 -42.17 7.05 16.15
N PRO A 23 -40.89 7.36 16.45
CA PRO A 23 -40.12 8.30 15.65
C PRO A 23 -39.90 7.76 14.24
N ARG A 24 -39.92 8.67 13.25
CA ARG A 24 -39.65 8.35 11.84
C ARG A 24 -38.33 8.99 11.43
N PRO A 25 -37.40 8.26 10.81
CA PRO A 25 -36.14 8.82 10.38
C PRO A 25 -36.35 9.73 9.16
N ARG A 26 -35.52 10.77 9.04
CA ARG A 26 -35.54 11.66 7.87
C ARG A 26 -34.46 11.24 6.87
N PRO A 27 -34.76 11.30 5.56
CA PRO A 27 -33.76 11.10 4.53
C PRO A 27 -32.74 12.23 4.56
N VAL A 28 -31.46 11.88 4.51
CA VAL A 28 -30.34 12.80 4.39
C VAL A 28 -29.53 12.42 3.16
N LEU A 29 -29.23 13.42 2.33
CA LEU A 29 -28.33 13.28 1.20
C LEU A 29 -26.96 13.77 1.62
N ARG A 30 -25.94 12.90 1.50
CA ARG A 30 -24.55 13.28 1.72
C ARG A 30 -23.79 13.22 0.41
N ALA A 31 -23.22 14.35 0.02
CA ALA A 31 -22.17 14.35 -0.97
C ALA A 31 -20.94 13.68 -0.35
N VAL A 32 -20.51 12.56 -0.93
CA VAL A 32 -19.30 11.86 -0.51
C VAL A 32 -18.38 11.66 -1.70
N GLU A 33 -17.10 11.90 -1.46
CA GLU A 33 -16.03 11.44 -2.35
C GLU A 33 -15.63 10.05 -1.87
N VAL A 34 -15.90 9.05 -2.71
CA VAL A 34 -15.50 7.68 -2.44
C VAL A 34 -14.26 7.41 -3.27
N TYR A 35 -13.13 7.29 -2.58
CA TYR A 35 -11.86 6.93 -3.19
C TYR A 35 -11.74 5.41 -3.20
N ALA A 36 -11.80 4.81 -4.40
CA ALA A 36 -11.46 3.42 -4.58
C ALA A 36 -9.97 3.33 -4.94
N PHE A 37 -9.13 3.01 -3.96
CA PHE A 37 -7.73 2.69 -4.25
C PHE A 37 -7.65 1.37 -5.03
N PRO A 38 -6.64 1.14 -5.87
CA PRO A 38 -6.43 -0.14 -6.56
C PRO A 38 -6.43 -1.35 -5.61
N ARG A 39 -6.12 -1.12 -4.34
CA ARG A 39 -6.15 -2.12 -3.26
C ARG A 39 -7.57 -2.53 -2.80
N HIS A 40 -8.59 -1.72 -3.06
CA HIS A 40 -9.98 -1.95 -2.63
C HIS A 40 -10.67 -2.99 -3.52
N GLN A 41 -10.29 -3.05 -4.80
CA GLN A 41 -10.70 -4.14 -5.67
C GLN A 41 -9.65 -5.20 -5.42
N SER A 42 -10.04 -6.42 -5.02
CA SER A 42 -9.14 -7.56 -4.76
C SER A 42 -8.39 -7.99 -6.02
N ASP A 43 -7.67 -7.07 -6.65
CA ASP A 43 -7.03 -7.20 -7.91
C ASP A 43 -5.72 -7.95 -7.68
N ALA A 44 -5.83 -9.27 -7.85
CA ALA A 44 -4.72 -10.18 -7.78
C ALA A 44 -3.62 -9.83 -8.80
N THR A 45 -3.89 -9.02 -9.84
CA THR A 45 -2.88 -8.62 -10.82
C THR A 45 -1.82 -7.70 -10.20
N VAL A 46 -2.21 -6.71 -9.40
CA VAL A 46 -1.28 -5.79 -8.70
C VAL A 46 -0.43 -6.58 -7.71
N GLY A 47 -1.06 -7.50 -6.97
CA GLY A 47 -0.35 -8.39 -6.04
C GLY A 47 0.66 -9.29 -6.74
N ARG A 48 0.30 -9.88 -7.88
CA ARG A 48 1.20 -10.71 -8.70
C ARG A 48 2.34 -9.89 -9.30
N TRP A 49 2.04 -8.73 -9.88
CA TRP A 49 3.03 -7.85 -10.47
C TRP A 49 4.06 -7.39 -9.42
N ALA A 50 3.59 -6.94 -8.25
CA ALA A 50 4.47 -6.55 -7.15
C ALA A 50 5.37 -7.72 -6.68
N ALA A 51 4.84 -8.95 -6.62
CA ALA A 51 5.62 -10.12 -6.25
C ALA A 51 6.68 -10.50 -7.30
N VAL A 52 6.37 -10.35 -8.59
CA VAL A 52 7.33 -10.58 -9.69
C VAL A 52 8.45 -9.54 -9.65
N GLU A 53 8.12 -8.27 -9.51
CA GLU A 53 9.11 -7.19 -9.44
C GLU A 53 10.00 -7.32 -8.20
N GLU A 54 9.45 -7.73 -7.06
CA GLU A 54 10.21 -8.02 -5.85
C GLU A 54 11.21 -9.16 -6.07
N ARG A 55 10.81 -10.26 -6.73
CA ARG A 55 11.73 -11.35 -7.07
C ARG A 55 12.84 -10.87 -7.99
N ARG A 56 12.52 -10.08 -9.02
CA ARG A 56 13.51 -9.50 -9.94
C ARG A 56 14.50 -8.59 -9.20
N ALA A 57 14.02 -7.74 -8.30
CA ALA A 57 14.87 -6.88 -7.48
C ALA A 57 15.81 -7.68 -6.58
N ARG A 58 15.33 -8.75 -5.93
CA ARG A 58 16.16 -9.67 -5.13
C ARG A 58 17.23 -10.36 -5.97
N GLN A 59 16.90 -10.79 -7.19
CA GLN A 59 17.87 -11.43 -8.08
C GLN A 59 18.97 -10.45 -8.53
N ARG A 60 18.59 -9.21 -8.88
CA ARG A 60 19.56 -8.14 -9.19
C ARG A 60 20.50 -7.89 -8.01
N LEU A 61 19.94 -7.75 -6.80
CA LEU A 61 20.72 -7.57 -5.57
C LEU A 61 21.71 -8.72 -5.37
N ARG A 62 21.25 -9.98 -5.45
CA ARG A 62 22.12 -11.15 -5.28
C ARG A 62 23.26 -11.19 -6.29
N ARG A 63 22.97 -10.85 -7.56
CA ARG A 63 23.99 -10.77 -8.60
C ARG A 63 25.06 -9.73 -8.25
N GLN A 64 24.65 -8.53 -7.83
CA GLN A 64 25.56 -7.43 -7.52
C GLN A 64 26.36 -7.71 -6.24
N ALA A 65 25.71 -8.19 -5.18
CA ALA A 65 26.37 -8.62 -3.94
C ALA A 65 27.37 -9.76 -4.20
N GLY A 66 27.06 -10.68 -5.11
CA GLY A 66 27.98 -11.75 -5.52
C GLY A 66 29.25 -11.24 -6.21
N VAL A 67 29.21 -10.08 -6.88
CA VAL A 67 30.42 -9.44 -7.42
C VAL A 67 31.29 -8.93 -6.28
N VAL A 68 30.71 -8.20 -5.32
CA VAL A 68 31.44 -7.71 -4.13
C VAL A 68 32.03 -8.87 -3.34
N LEU A 69 31.26 -9.92 -3.09
CA LEU A 69 31.74 -11.10 -2.36
C LEU A 69 32.93 -11.78 -3.05
N ARG A 70 32.98 -11.79 -4.39
CA ARG A 70 34.14 -12.35 -5.11
C ARG A 70 35.37 -11.44 -5.03
N LEU A 71 35.17 -10.12 -5.05
CA LEU A 71 36.26 -9.16 -4.87
C LEU A 71 36.85 -9.26 -3.45
N VAL A 72 36.00 -9.37 -2.43
CA VAL A 72 36.42 -9.53 -1.04
C VAL A 72 37.12 -10.87 -0.79
N ASN A 73 36.63 -11.96 -1.39
CA ASN A 73 37.18 -13.29 -1.19
C ASN A 73 38.26 -13.68 -2.23
N ALA A 74 38.82 -12.70 -2.95
CA ALA A 74 39.86 -12.97 -3.95
C ALA A 74 41.11 -13.57 -3.25
N PRO A 75 41.74 -14.61 -3.83
CA PRO A 75 42.94 -15.20 -3.28
C PRO A 75 44.08 -14.18 -3.29
N GLY A 76 44.71 -13.97 -2.13
CA GLY A 76 45.73 -12.93 -1.93
C GLY A 76 45.43 -11.94 -0.78
N GLY A 77 44.21 -11.97 -0.22
CA GLY A 77 43.87 -11.32 1.05
C GLY A 77 43.78 -9.78 1.03
N ALA A 78 44.17 -9.13 -0.07
CA ALA A 78 43.99 -7.71 -0.27
C ALA A 78 42.65 -7.44 -0.95
N VAL A 79 41.78 -6.68 -0.28
CA VAL A 79 40.53 -6.18 -0.86
C VAL A 79 40.85 -4.93 -1.68
N ASP A 80 40.52 -4.94 -2.97
CA ASP A 80 40.54 -3.75 -3.82
C ASP A 80 39.30 -2.89 -3.49
N VAL A 81 39.49 -1.90 -2.63
CA VAL A 81 38.44 -1.00 -2.13
C VAL A 81 37.88 -0.13 -3.26
N ASP A 82 38.74 0.36 -4.16
CA ASP A 82 38.33 1.19 -5.29
C ASP A 82 37.45 0.40 -6.25
N ALA A 83 37.80 -0.86 -6.53
CA ALA A 83 36.95 -1.75 -7.33
C ALA A 83 35.63 -2.11 -6.63
N ALA A 84 35.62 -2.24 -5.30
CA ALA A 84 34.41 -2.52 -4.53
C ALA A 84 33.44 -1.33 -4.51
N ASP A 85 33.94 -0.11 -4.35
CA ASP A 85 33.12 1.12 -4.31
C ASP A 85 32.48 1.45 -5.66
N LEU A 86 33.08 0.99 -6.77
CA LEU A 86 32.48 1.08 -8.10
C LEU A 86 31.26 0.16 -8.28
N VAL A 87 31.06 -0.84 -7.42
CA VAL A 87 29.88 -1.71 -7.46
C VAL A 87 28.69 -1.01 -6.82
N GLY A 88 27.99 -0.19 -7.60
CA GLY A 88 26.74 0.44 -7.19
C GLY A 88 25.64 -0.59 -6.91
N ILE A 89 25.38 -0.88 -5.63
CA ILE A 89 24.26 -1.72 -5.20
C ILE A 89 23.08 -0.82 -4.83
N PRO A 90 22.06 -0.67 -5.70
CA PRO A 90 20.89 0.12 -5.36
C PRO A 90 20.12 -0.55 -4.20
N PRO A 91 19.49 0.24 -3.31
CA PRO A 91 18.71 -0.30 -2.22
C PRO A 91 17.57 -1.17 -2.77
N ALA A 92 17.49 -2.42 -2.30
CA ALA A 92 16.41 -3.31 -2.68
C ALA A 92 15.09 -2.82 -2.03
N ARG A 93 14.28 -2.11 -2.80
CA ARG A 93 12.96 -1.66 -2.35
C ARG A 93 12.03 -2.87 -2.22
N HIS A 94 11.64 -3.18 -0.99
CA HIS A 94 10.72 -4.28 -0.68
C HIS A 94 9.31 -4.00 -1.25
N ARG A 95 8.50 -5.05 -1.38
CA ARG A 95 7.09 -5.11 -1.85
C ARG A 95 6.21 -3.90 -1.55
N ARG A 96 6.45 -3.23 -0.42
CA ARG A 96 5.68 -2.06 0.01
C ARG A 96 5.78 -0.88 -0.95
N GLY A 97 6.89 -0.69 -1.67
CA GLY A 97 7.03 0.40 -2.65
C GLY A 97 6.08 0.25 -3.83
N GLY A 98 6.04 -0.92 -4.46
CA GLY A 98 5.13 -1.20 -5.59
C GLY A 98 3.66 -1.20 -5.20
N LEU A 99 3.32 -1.47 -3.93
CA LEU A 99 1.95 -1.34 -3.43
C LEU A 99 1.55 0.12 -3.16
N TRP A 100 2.50 1.00 -2.84
CA TRP A 100 2.26 2.41 -2.47
C TRP A 100 2.26 3.37 -3.67
N PHE A 101 3.01 3.05 -4.74
CA PHE A 101 3.13 3.89 -5.93
C PHE A 101 2.35 3.38 -7.16
N ALA A 102 1.59 2.29 -7.00
CA ALA A 102 0.66 1.77 -8.02
C ALA A 102 -0.75 2.34 -7.83
#